data_AF-A0AA40VVU5-F1
#
_entry.id   AF-A0AA40VVU5-F1
#
_cell.length_a   1.000
_cell.length_b   1.000
_cell.length_c   1.000
_cell.angle_alpha   90.00
_cell.angle_beta   90.00
_cell.angle_gamma   90.00
#
_symmetry.space_group_name_H-M   'P 1'
#
loop_
_entity.id
_entity.type
_entity.pdbx_description
1 polymer ?
#
loop_
_entity_poly.entity_id
_entity_poly.type
_entity_poly.pdbx_seq_one_letter_code
_entity_poly.pdbx_strand_id
1 'polypeptide(L)'
;MLHPDLEVVKDCQSLISDWLTALGLELKSSKTKIVHTLNPVGENKPGFDFLGFSIRSYPVGKTNSGKNNGKLTGFQTFINPSKANVKAQYQKIAEHIESLKAAPQTRIISDLNPAIRGWSNYYATVVSKDTYSKLDALLWKKLWRWAKFRHPKKGKKWIANRYWLIDKGEGWRFSDGVLKLLRHAETPIRRHIKVKGTASPYDGNWTYWSKRRGSFPHG
;
A
#
# COMPACT_ATOMS: atom_id res chain seq x y z
N MET A 1 0.66 19.59 8.67
CA MET A 1 -0.43 20.53 8.97
C MET A 1 -1.51 20.39 7.90
N LEU A 2 -2.79 20.47 8.26
CA LEU A 2 -3.93 20.44 7.33
C LEU A 2 -4.91 21.55 7.74
N HIS A 3 -5.25 22.45 6.82
CA HIS A 3 -6.19 23.54 7.07
C HIS A 3 -6.92 23.89 5.76
N PRO A 4 -8.20 24.32 5.81
CA PRO A 4 -8.95 24.69 4.61
C PRO A 4 -8.45 25.98 3.93
N ASP A 5 -7.90 26.91 4.70
CA ASP A 5 -7.34 28.17 4.20
C ASP A 5 -5.85 28.04 3.88
N LEU A 6 -5.46 28.42 2.67
CA LEU A 6 -4.09 28.38 2.17
C LEU A 6 -3.18 29.39 2.87
N GLU A 7 -3.68 30.58 3.20
CA GLU A 7 -2.84 31.61 3.84
C GLU A 7 -2.43 31.17 5.24
N VAL A 8 -3.37 30.58 6.00
CA VAL A 8 -3.06 29.97 7.30
C VAL A 8 -2.00 28.87 7.17
N VAL A 9 -2.01 28.08 6.09
CA VAL A 9 -0.97 27.05 5.86
C VAL A 9 0.41 27.67 5.62
N LYS A 10 0.48 28.79 4.88
CA LYS A 10 1.72 29.51 4.63
C LYS A 10 2.26 30.15 5.92
N ASP A 11 1.39 30.77 6.72
CA ASP A 11 1.77 31.37 8.00
C ASP A 11 2.35 30.32 8.95
N CYS A 12 1.69 29.17 9.05
CA CYS A 12 2.20 28.06 9.85
C CYS A 12 3.51 27.49 9.30
N GLN A 13 3.71 27.49 7.98
CA GLN A 13 4.99 27.10 7.40
C GLN A 13 6.11 28.06 7.83
N SER A 14 5.85 29.37 7.84
CA SER A 14 6.82 30.37 8.32
C SER A 14 7.14 30.14 9.80
N LEU A 15 6.11 29.99 10.64
CA LEU A 15 6.26 29.79 12.07
C LEU A 15 7.06 28.50 12.39
N ILE A 16 6.83 27.42 11.64
CA ILE A 16 7.61 26.18 11.78
C ILE A 16 9.07 26.40 11.35
N SER A 17 9.33 27.15 10.29
CA SER A 17 10.70 27.48 9.87
C SER A 17 11.45 28.26 10.95
N ASP A 18 10.81 29.27 11.55
CA ASP A 18 11.43 30.08 12.60
C ASP A 18 11.73 29.23 13.85
N TRP A 19 10.78 28.38 14.25
CA TRP A 19 10.96 27.45 15.36
C TRP A 19 12.08 26.43 15.12
N LEU A 20 12.17 25.86 13.91
CA LEU A 20 13.25 24.94 13.54
C LEU A 20 14.61 25.62 13.52
N THR A 21 14.67 26.89 13.12
CA THR A 21 15.92 27.68 13.11
C THR A 21 16.51 27.79 14.50
N ALA A 22 15.68 27.99 15.54
CA ALA A 22 16.13 27.98 16.93
C ALA A 22 16.74 26.64 17.37
N LEU A 23 16.44 25.55 16.67
CA LEU A 23 17.00 24.20 16.89
C LEU A 23 18.17 23.88 15.94
N GLY A 24 18.61 24.83 15.12
CA GLY A 24 19.65 24.62 14.11
C GLY A 24 19.20 23.75 12.93
N LEU A 25 17.89 23.67 12.67
CA LEU A 25 17.29 22.91 11.58
C LEU A 25 16.62 23.83 10.55
N GLU A 26 16.59 23.40 9.29
CA GLU A 26 15.90 24.14 8.23
C GLU A 26 14.99 23.23 7.39
N LEU A 27 13.91 23.81 6.86
CA LEU A 27 13.06 23.13 5.89
C LEU A 27 13.72 23.12 4.51
N LYS A 28 13.98 21.93 3.98
CA LYS A 28 14.48 21.79 2.62
C LYS A 28 13.39 22.18 1.60
N SER A 29 13.57 23.32 0.93
CA SER A 29 12.63 23.87 -0.06
C SER A 29 12.25 22.86 -1.16
N SER A 30 13.23 22.09 -1.64
CA SER A 30 12.98 21.06 -2.68
C SER A 30 12.10 19.89 -2.23
N LYS A 31 11.97 19.65 -0.92
CA LYS A 31 11.14 18.58 -0.34
C LYS A 31 9.83 19.10 0.25
N THR A 32 9.74 20.40 0.52
CA THR A 32 8.60 21.01 1.20
C THR A 32 7.66 21.62 0.16
N LYS A 33 6.41 21.14 0.12
CA LYS A 33 5.42 21.59 -0.85
C LYS A 33 4.07 21.76 -0.18
N ILE A 34 3.39 22.87 -0.49
CA ILE A 34 1.98 23.04 -0.18
C ILE A 34 1.17 22.40 -1.30
N VAL A 35 0.24 21.53 -0.92
CA VAL A 35 -0.55 20.69 -1.80
C VAL A 35 -1.98 20.63 -1.30
N HIS A 36 -2.93 20.48 -2.22
CA HIS A 36 -4.32 20.24 -1.87
C HIS A 36 -4.74 18.86 -2.39
N THR A 37 -5.63 18.17 -1.67
CA THR A 37 -6.01 16.79 -2.05
C THR A 37 -6.86 16.75 -3.32
N LEU A 38 -7.64 17.80 -3.60
CA LEU A 38 -8.61 17.86 -4.70
C LEU A 38 -8.19 18.81 -5.84
N ASN A 39 -7.51 19.91 -5.49
CA ASN A 39 -7.27 21.04 -6.39
C ASN A 39 -5.76 21.21 -6.58
N PRO A 40 -5.31 21.72 -7.74
CA PRO A 40 -3.92 22.10 -7.90
C PRO A 40 -3.58 23.31 -7.04
N VAL A 41 -2.32 23.43 -6.64
CA VAL A 41 -1.78 24.60 -5.92
C VAL A 41 -0.50 25.02 -6.63
N GLY A 42 -0.53 26.14 -7.36
CA GLY A 42 0.53 26.51 -8.29
C GLY A 42 0.78 25.39 -9.32
N GLU A 43 2.03 24.94 -9.44
CA GLU A 43 2.41 23.83 -10.31
C GLU A 43 2.15 22.43 -9.72
N ASN A 44 1.79 22.36 -8.42
CA ASN A 44 1.58 21.07 -7.76
C ASN A 44 0.22 20.48 -8.13
N LYS A 45 0.26 19.25 -8.65
CA LYS A 45 -0.96 18.46 -8.94
C LYS A 45 -1.70 18.11 -7.65
N PRO A 46 -3.02 17.88 -7.71
CA PRO A 46 -3.78 17.41 -6.55
C PRO A 46 -3.24 16.09 -5.98
N GLY A 47 -3.24 16.01 -4.66
CA GLY A 47 -2.81 14.85 -3.89
C GLY A 47 -1.33 14.85 -3.54
N PHE A 48 -0.96 13.95 -2.63
CA PHE A 48 0.41 13.85 -2.12
C PHE A 48 0.71 12.44 -1.60
N ASP A 49 2.00 12.13 -1.48
CA ASP A 49 2.46 10.88 -0.91
C ASP A 49 2.93 11.09 0.54
N PHE A 50 2.53 10.19 1.44
CA PHE A 50 2.94 10.19 2.85
C PHE A 50 3.02 8.78 3.40
N LEU A 51 4.13 8.42 4.06
CA LEU A 51 4.38 7.08 4.63
C LEU A 51 4.12 5.90 3.67
N GLY A 52 4.39 6.11 2.38
CA GLY A 52 4.16 5.09 1.35
C GLY A 52 2.73 4.98 0.83
N PHE A 53 1.86 5.90 1.21
CA PHE A 53 0.50 6.03 0.70
C PHE A 53 0.38 7.24 -0.21
N SER A 54 -0.39 7.11 -1.27
CA SER A 54 -0.81 8.23 -2.12
C SER A 54 -2.22 8.63 -1.75
N ILE A 55 -2.41 9.87 -1.34
CA ILE A 55 -3.69 10.44 -0.92
C ILE A 55 -4.15 11.45 -1.96
N ARG A 56 -5.30 11.21 -2.58
CA ARG A 56 -5.88 12.14 -3.56
C ARG A 56 -7.40 12.09 -3.53
N SER A 57 -8.01 13.25 -3.66
CA SER A 57 -9.45 13.42 -3.80
C SER A 57 -9.82 13.66 -5.26
N TYR A 58 -10.99 13.16 -5.66
CA TYR A 58 -11.54 13.33 -7.00
C TYR A 58 -12.97 13.84 -6.91
N PRO A 59 -13.38 14.80 -7.75
CA PRO A 59 -14.78 15.22 -7.84
C PRO A 59 -15.65 14.02 -8.22
N VAL A 60 -16.79 13.86 -7.54
CA VAL A 60 -17.74 12.79 -7.82
C VAL A 60 -19.17 13.28 -7.72
N GLY A 61 -20.08 12.58 -8.39
CA GLY A 61 -21.52 12.85 -8.29
C GLY A 61 -22.10 12.53 -6.90
N LYS A 62 -23.37 12.92 -6.70
CA LYS A 62 -24.09 12.79 -5.42
C LYS A 62 -24.12 11.37 -4.86
N THR A 63 -24.10 10.35 -5.72
CA THR A 63 -24.19 8.93 -5.36
C THR A 63 -22.90 8.36 -4.77
N ASN A 64 -21.74 8.87 -5.19
CA ASN A 64 -20.42 8.39 -4.76
C ASN A 64 -19.75 9.33 -3.74
N SER A 65 -20.32 10.52 -3.53
CA SER A 65 -19.80 11.49 -2.58
C SER A 65 -19.92 10.98 -1.15
N GLY A 66 -18.84 11.17 -0.39
CA GLY A 66 -18.91 11.04 1.06
C GLY A 66 -19.82 12.11 1.68
N LYS A 67 -20.15 11.91 2.96
CA LYS A 67 -20.80 12.92 3.79
C LYS A 67 -19.89 13.31 4.94
N ASN A 68 -19.84 14.60 5.23
CA ASN A 68 -19.26 15.14 6.44
C ASN A 68 -20.37 15.90 7.19
N ASN A 69 -20.67 15.49 8.43
CA ASN A 69 -21.78 16.03 9.23
C ASN A 69 -23.11 16.13 8.45
N GLY A 70 -23.46 15.08 7.71
CA GLY A 70 -24.67 15.02 6.89
C GLY A 70 -24.60 15.72 5.53
N LYS A 71 -23.63 16.63 5.32
CA LYS A 71 -23.45 17.35 4.05
C LYS A 71 -22.57 16.58 3.08
N LEU A 72 -22.97 16.53 1.81
CA LEU A 72 -22.14 15.93 0.75
C LEU A 72 -20.84 16.70 0.57
N THR A 73 -19.72 15.97 0.47
CA THR A 73 -18.40 16.56 0.25
C THR A 73 -18.16 16.94 -1.21
N GLY A 74 -18.87 16.33 -2.18
CA GLY A 74 -18.67 16.52 -3.62
C GLY A 74 -17.42 15.83 -4.17
N PHE A 75 -16.70 15.08 -3.33
CA PHE A 75 -15.49 14.35 -3.71
C PHE A 75 -15.36 13.02 -2.98
N GLN A 76 -14.57 12.12 -3.55
CA GLN A 76 -14.13 10.87 -2.92
C GLN A 76 -12.61 10.86 -2.81
N THR A 77 -12.11 10.58 -1.61
CA THR A 77 -10.68 10.44 -1.34
C THR A 77 -10.26 8.99 -1.50
N PHE A 78 -9.29 8.76 -2.38
CA PHE A 78 -8.62 7.49 -2.54
C PHE A 78 -7.27 7.54 -1.83
N ILE A 79 -7.03 6.53 -1.01
CA ILE A 79 -5.75 6.25 -0.40
C ILE A 79 -5.29 4.93 -1.00
N ASN A 80 -4.18 4.95 -1.72
CA ASN A 80 -3.59 3.80 -2.40
C ASN A 80 -2.13 3.64 -1.97
N PRO A 81 -1.51 2.47 -2.15
CA PRO A 81 -0.04 2.38 -2.09
C PRO A 81 0.60 3.35 -3.09
N SER A 82 1.65 4.09 -2.67
CA SER A 82 2.31 5.05 -3.56
C SER A 82 2.99 4.34 -4.73
N LYS A 83 3.03 4.99 -5.90
CA LYS A 83 3.66 4.41 -7.10
C LYS A 83 5.13 4.06 -6.85
N ALA A 84 5.83 4.90 -6.08
CA ALA A 84 7.22 4.66 -5.69
C ALA A 84 7.37 3.37 -4.88
N ASN A 85 6.53 3.15 -3.87
CA ASN A 85 6.61 1.94 -3.04
C ASN A 85 6.17 0.67 -3.78
N VAL A 86 5.18 0.78 -4.67
CA VAL A 86 4.78 -0.35 -5.53
C VAL A 86 5.95 -0.75 -6.44
N LYS A 87 6.62 0.24 -7.05
CA LYS A 87 7.80 -0.01 -7.89
C LYS A 87 8.94 -0.63 -7.08
N ALA A 88 9.27 -0.07 -5.92
CA ALA A 88 10.32 -0.56 -5.05
C ALA A 88 10.06 -2.01 -4.60
N GLN A 89 8.82 -2.33 -4.21
CA GLN A 89 8.43 -3.69 -3.84
C GLN A 89 8.62 -4.68 -4.99
N TYR A 90 8.15 -4.31 -6.19
CA TYR A 90 8.34 -5.16 -7.37
C TYR A 90 9.82 -5.33 -7.71
N GLN A 91 10.62 -4.26 -7.67
CA GLN A 91 12.06 -4.33 -7.92
C GLN A 91 12.75 -5.28 -6.94
N LYS A 92 12.48 -5.14 -5.65
CA LYS A 92 13.01 -6.03 -4.61
C LYS A 92 12.68 -7.50 -4.88
N ILE A 93 11.43 -7.81 -5.20
CA ILE A 93 11.03 -9.19 -5.55
C ILE A 93 11.72 -9.66 -6.83
N ALA A 94 11.79 -8.81 -7.86
CA ALA A 94 12.36 -9.16 -9.14
C ALA A 94 13.88 -9.40 -9.07
N GLU A 95 14.60 -8.60 -8.29
CA GLU A 95 16.02 -8.77 -8.00
C GLU A 95 16.28 -10.05 -7.20
N HIS A 96 15.42 -10.35 -6.22
CA HIS A 96 15.52 -11.59 -5.44
C HIS A 96 15.29 -12.84 -6.31
N ILE A 97 14.33 -12.80 -7.24
CA ILE A 97 14.15 -13.90 -8.20
C ILE A 97 15.36 -14.02 -9.14
N GLU A 98 15.98 -12.90 -9.50
CA GLU A 98 17.14 -12.87 -10.39
C GLU A 98 18.39 -13.45 -9.73
N SER A 99 18.60 -13.22 -8.42
CA SER A 99 19.69 -13.85 -7.67
C SER A 99 19.47 -15.35 -7.49
N LEU A 100 18.21 -15.81 -7.54
CA LEU A 100 17.80 -17.22 -7.41
C LEU A 100 17.64 -17.96 -8.75
N LYS A 101 18.33 -17.54 -9.82
CA LYS A 101 18.25 -18.16 -11.18
C LYS A 101 18.36 -19.68 -11.21
N ALA A 102 19.29 -20.25 -10.46
CA ALA A 102 19.55 -21.69 -10.42
C ALA A 102 18.86 -22.39 -9.24
N ALA A 103 18.20 -21.64 -8.35
CA ALA A 103 17.62 -22.18 -7.13
C ALA A 103 16.46 -23.17 -7.42
N PRO A 104 16.12 -24.06 -6.47
CA PRO A 104 14.89 -24.83 -6.56
C PRO A 104 13.66 -23.93 -6.40
N GLN A 105 12.55 -24.36 -6.99
CA GLN A 105 11.26 -23.68 -6.92
C GLN A 105 10.83 -23.39 -5.47
N THR A 106 11.00 -24.38 -4.58
CA THR A 106 10.69 -24.30 -3.14
C THR A 106 11.35 -23.09 -2.49
N ARG A 107 12.61 -22.81 -2.82
CA ARG A 107 13.37 -21.69 -2.24
C ARG A 107 12.80 -20.34 -2.66
N ILE A 108 12.35 -20.21 -3.91
CA ILE A 108 11.70 -18.98 -4.36
C ILE A 108 10.40 -18.77 -3.59
N ILE A 109 9.60 -19.82 -3.41
CA ILE A 109 8.33 -19.74 -2.70
C ILE A 109 8.55 -19.38 -1.23
N SER A 110 9.51 -20.04 -0.55
CA SER A 110 9.82 -19.77 0.85
C SER A 110 10.28 -18.34 1.09
N ASP A 111 11.09 -17.79 0.19
CA ASP A 111 11.66 -16.46 0.38
C ASP A 111 10.67 -15.34 0.02
N LEU A 112 9.83 -15.55 -1.01
CA LEU A 112 8.88 -14.53 -1.46
C LEU A 112 7.64 -14.44 -0.57
N ASN A 113 7.16 -15.56 -0.01
CA ASN A 113 5.92 -15.58 0.76
C ASN A 113 5.91 -14.60 1.95
N PRO A 114 6.95 -14.50 2.80
CA PRO A 114 7.02 -13.50 3.87
C PRO A 114 6.97 -12.06 3.35
N ALA A 115 7.69 -11.76 2.25
CA ALA A 115 7.73 -10.43 1.66
C ALA A 115 6.37 -10.01 1.08
N ILE A 116 5.68 -10.92 0.39
CA ILE A 116 4.34 -10.72 -0.15
C ILE A 116 3.34 -10.50 0.99
N ARG A 117 3.36 -11.37 2.00
CA ARG A 117 2.46 -11.29 3.15
C ARG A 117 2.63 -9.97 3.91
N GLY A 118 3.86 -9.61 4.26
CA GLY A 118 4.15 -8.40 5.01
C GLY A 118 3.71 -7.14 4.27
N TRP A 119 4.06 -7.05 2.98
CA TRP A 119 3.69 -5.89 2.15
C TRP A 119 2.18 -5.77 1.95
N SER A 120 1.51 -6.89 1.66
CA SER A 120 0.05 -6.90 1.51
C SER A 120 -0.64 -6.53 2.82
N ASN A 121 -0.21 -7.05 3.97
CA ASN A 121 -0.79 -6.70 5.27
C ASN A 121 -0.65 -5.21 5.60
N TYR A 122 0.52 -4.60 5.31
CA TYR A 122 0.73 -3.16 5.53
C TYR A 122 -0.28 -2.30 4.77
N TYR A 123 -0.61 -2.70 3.54
CA TYR A 123 -1.55 -1.99 2.68
C TYR A 123 -2.98 -2.51 2.74
N ALA A 124 -3.31 -3.45 3.64
CA ALA A 124 -4.62 -4.09 3.70
C ALA A 124 -5.75 -3.12 4.10
N THR A 125 -5.42 -1.92 4.58
CA THR A 125 -6.38 -0.98 5.16
C THR A 125 -6.88 0.07 4.16
N VAL A 126 -6.23 0.13 2.99
CA VAL A 126 -6.46 1.14 1.96
C VAL A 126 -6.96 0.52 0.65
N VAL A 127 -7.18 1.32 -0.38
CA VAL A 127 -7.67 0.81 -1.68
C VAL A 127 -6.49 0.15 -2.42
N SER A 128 -6.29 -1.14 -2.19
CA SER A 128 -5.06 -1.85 -2.66
C SER A 128 -5.31 -2.96 -3.67
N LYS A 129 -6.56 -3.37 -3.92
CA LYS A 129 -6.86 -4.55 -4.76
C LYS A 129 -6.29 -4.46 -6.17
N ASP A 130 -6.47 -3.34 -6.87
CA ASP A 130 -5.91 -3.15 -8.21
C ASP A 130 -4.38 -3.20 -8.20
N THR A 131 -3.76 -2.63 -7.18
CA THR A 131 -2.31 -2.65 -7.01
C THR A 131 -1.80 -4.07 -6.76
N TYR A 132 -2.50 -4.84 -5.91
CA TYR A 132 -2.21 -6.24 -5.68
C TYR A 132 -2.28 -7.07 -6.96
N SER A 133 -3.37 -6.94 -7.74
CA SER A 133 -3.52 -7.66 -9.00
C SER A 133 -2.43 -7.31 -10.01
N LYS A 134 -2.02 -6.02 -10.06
CA LYS A 134 -0.89 -5.58 -10.91
C LYS A 134 0.43 -6.21 -10.47
N LEU A 135 0.72 -6.24 -9.16
CA LEU A 135 1.92 -6.90 -8.63
C LEU A 135 1.93 -8.39 -8.93
N ASP A 136 0.81 -9.08 -8.75
CA ASP A 136 0.69 -10.52 -9.05
C ASP A 136 0.92 -10.81 -10.55
N ALA A 137 0.38 -9.97 -11.44
CA ALA A 137 0.61 -10.11 -12.88
C ALA A 137 2.08 -9.90 -13.27
N LEU A 138 2.75 -8.91 -12.66
CA LEU A 138 4.18 -8.67 -12.88
C LEU A 138 5.04 -9.81 -12.34
N LEU A 139 4.72 -10.29 -11.13
CA LEU A 139 5.38 -11.42 -10.50
C LEU A 139 5.25 -12.69 -11.35
N TRP A 140 4.05 -12.97 -11.88
CA TRP A 140 3.84 -14.08 -12.80
C TRP A 140 4.77 -13.99 -14.02
N LYS A 141 4.87 -12.82 -14.66
CA LYS A 141 5.76 -12.61 -15.81
C LYS A 141 7.23 -12.85 -15.45
N LYS A 142 7.66 -12.42 -14.27
CA LYS A 142 9.04 -12.61 -13.80
C LYS A 142 9.33 -14.10 -13.54
N LEU A 143 8.43 -14.81 -12.86
CA LEU A 143 8.54 -16.25 -12.60
C LEU A 143 8.49 -17.07 -13.89
N TRP A 144 7.66 -16.67 -14.86
CA TRP A 144 7.61 -17.31 -16.17
C TRP A 144 8.95 -17.22 -16.91
N ARG A 145 9.61 -16.06 -16.88
CA ARG A 145 10.95 -15.88 -17.45
C ARG A 145 11.99 -16.74 -16.74
N TRP A 146 11.96 -16.76 -15.41
CA TRP A 146 12.83 -17.62 -14.60
C TRP A 146 12.65 -19.11 -14.96
N ALA A 147 11.40 -19.58 -15.09
CA ALA A 147 11.10 -20.97 -15.42
C ALA A 147 11.56 -21.33 -16.84
N LYS A 148 11.38 -20.43 -17.82
CA LYS A 148 11.91 -20.60 -19.18
C LYS A 148 13.43 -20.65 -19.22
N PHE A 149 14.10 -19.78 -18.47
CA PHE A 149 15.57 -19.74 -18.41
C PHE A 149 16.13 -21.08 -17.94
N ARG A 150 15.50 -21.71 -16.95
CA ARG A 150 15.92 -23.02 -16.45
C ARG A 150 15.75 -24.18 -17.44
N HIS A 151 14.88 -24.05 -18.44
CA HIS A 151 14.53 -25.15 -19.34
C HIS A 151 14.53 -24.71 -20.80
N PRO A 152 15.70 -24.37 -21.37
CA PRO A 152 15.80 -23.85 -22.73
C PRO A 152 15.30 -24.83 -23.79
N LYS A 153 15.35 -26.15 -23.51
CA LYS A 153 14.93 -27.22 -24.43
C LYS A 153 13.48 -27.69 -24.22
N LYS A 154 12.70 -27.09 -23.30
CA LYS A 154 11.32 -27.53 -23.00
C LYS A 154 10.28 -26.55 -23.53
N GLY A 155 9.17 -27.08 -24.01
CA GLY A 155 8.05 -26.29 -24.51
C GLY A 155 7.25 -25.60 -23.40
N LYS A 156 6.47 -24.58 -23.77
CA LYS A 156 5.66 -23.77 -22.84
C LYS A 156 4.68 -24.61 -22.01
N LYS A 157 4.02 -25.60 -22.62
CA LYS A 157 3.08 -26.50 -21.92
C LYS A 157 3.77 -27.31 -20.81
N TRP A 158 4.96 -27.82 -21.09
CA TRP A 158 5.75 -28.56 -20.10
C TRP A 158 6.14 -27.65 -18.93
N ILE A 159 6.60 -26.43 -19.21
CA ILE A 159 6.96 -25.44 -18.17
C ILE A 159 5.75 -25.11 -17.31
N ALA A 160 4.60 -24.85 -17.94
CA ALA A 160 3.36 -24.53 -17.24
C ALA A 160 2.98 -25.67 -16.28
N ASN A 161 2.93 -26.92 -16.78
CA ASN A 161 2.59 -28.09 -15.96
C ASN A 161 3.60 -28.39 -14.85
N ARG A 162 4.89 -28.08 -15.06
CA ARG A 162 5.96 -28.36 -14.09
C ARG A 162 5.93 -27.40 -12.90
N TYR A 163 5.56 -26.15 -13.13
CA TYR A 163 5.74 -25.07 -12.14
C TYR A 163 4.43 -24.46 -11.64
N TRP A 164 3.36 -24.55 -12.43
CA TRP A 164 2.04 -24.06 -12.06
C TRP A 164 1.08 -25.24 -11.91
N LEU A 165 0.72 -25.54 -10.66
CA LEU A 165 -0.23 -26.59 -10.32
C LEU A 165 -1.64 -25.99 -10.21
N ILE A 166 -2.65 -26.81 -10.47
CA ILE A 166 -4.06 -26.43 -10.26
C ILE A 166 -4.34 -26.52 -8.77
N ASP A 167 -4.63 -25.39 -8.15
CA ASP A 167 -5.15 -25.31 -6.79
C ASP A 167 -6.68 -25.36 -6.86
N LYS A 168 -7.31 -26.27 -6.09
CA LYS A 168 -8.76 -26.54 -6.18
C LYS A 168 -9.53 -25.24 -5.91
N GLY A 169 -10.22 -24.74 -6.94
CA GLY A 169 -11.01 -23.50 -6.86
C GLY A 169 -10.22 -22.18 -7.00
N GLU A 170 -8.88 -22.20 -7.00
CA GLU A 170 -8.05 -20.98 -7.06
C GLU A 170 -7.19 -20.86 -8.35
N GLY A 171 -7.35 -21.84 -9.25
CA GLY A 171 -6.73 -21.87 -10.57
C GLY A 171 -5.23 -22.20 -10.52
N TRP A 172 -4.48 -21.70 -11.51
CA TRP A 172 -3.06 -22.02 -11.69
C TRP A 172 -2.17 -21.28 -10.68
N ARG A 173 -1.42 -22.00 -9.85
CA ARG A 173 -0.55 -21.44 -8.81
C ARG A 173 0.88 -21.93 -8.93
N PHE A 174 1.83 -21.00 -8.81
CA PHE A 174 3.25 -21.37 -8.73
C PHE A 174 3.49 -22.16 -7.44
N SER A 175 3.73 -23.47 -7.60
CA SER A 175 3.73 -24.43 -6.50
C SER A 175 4.62 -25.63 -6.83
N ASP A 176 5.32 -26.15 -5.84
CA ASP A 176 6.10 -27.39 -5.94
C ASP A 176 5.34 -28.62 -5.44
N GLY A 177 4.05 -28.46 -5.08
CA GLY A 177 3.21 -29.50 -4.51
C GLY A 177 3.14 -29.48 -2.98
N VAL A 178 4.10 -28.84 -2.32
CA VAL A 178 4.14 -28.68 -0.85
C VAL A 178 3.88 -27.23 -0.47
N LEU A 179 4.66 -26.32 -1.05
CA LEU A 179 4.53 -24.89 -0.86
C LEU A 179 3.88 -24.25 -2.07
N LYS A 180 2.98 -23.30 -1.80
CA LYS A 180 2.32 -22.48 -2.81
C LYS A 180 2.69 -21.02 -2.62
N LEU A 181 2.94 -20.33 -3.73
CA LEU A 181 3.21 -18.90 -3.72
C LEU A 181 1.94 -18.13 -3.39
N LEU A 182 2.02 -17.25 -2.39
CA LEU A 182 0.94 -16.35 -2.03
C LEU A 182 0.71 -15.32 -3.13
N ARG A 183 -0.56 -14.95 -3.33
CA ARG A 183 -0.93 -13.80 -4.17
C ARG A 183 -1.23 -12.59 -3.30
N HIS A 184 -0.79 -11.41 -3.73
CA HIS A 184 -1.14 -10.17 -3.04
C HIS A 184 -2.67 -9.99 -3.03
N ALA A 185 -3.34 -10.32 -4.15
CA ALA A 185 -4.76 -10.09 -4.34
C ALA A 185 -5.65 -10.94 -3.42
N GLU A 186 -5.11 -12.04 -2.85
CA GLU A 186 -5.80 -12.87 -1.85
C GLU A 186 -5.88 -12.20 -0.49
N THR A 187 -5.07 -11.17 -0.22
CA THR A 187 -5.13 -10.45 1.04
C THR A 187 -6.43 -9.65 1.14
N PRO A 188 -7.30 -9.89 2.14
CA PRO A 188 -8.54 -9.16 2.29
C PRO A 188 -8.28 -7.71 2.68
N ILE A 189 -9.08 -6.79 2.15
CA ILE A 189 -9.03 -5.39 2.57
C ILE A 189 -9.78 -5.26 3.90
N ARG A 190 -9.09 -4.82 4.95
CA ARG A 190 -9.60 -4.62 6.31
C ARG A 190 -9.59 -3.13 6.64
N ARG A 191 -10.72 -2.44 6.44
CA ARG A 191 -10.83 -1.00 6.67
C ARG A 191 -10.76 -0.68 8.17
N HIS A 192 -9.95 0.31 8.54
CA HIS A 192 -9.94 0.83 9.89
C HIS A 192 -11.22 1.61 10.18
N ILE A 193 -11.84 1.31 11.31
CA ILE A 193 -12.95 2.09 11.87
C ILE A 193 -12.32 3.35 12.50
N LYS A 194 -12.77 4.56 12.14
CA LYS A 194 -12.24 5.81 12.74
C LYS A 194 -12.49 5.85 14.26
N VAL A 195 -11.63 6.54 15.01
CA VAL A 195 -11.93 6.93 16.39
C VAL A 195 -13.11 7.90 16.37
N LYS A 196 -14.04 7.79 17.33
CA LYS A 196 -15.22 8.66 17.38
C LYS A 196 -14.81 10.07 17.78
N GLY A 197 -14.79 11.01 16.83
CA GLY A 197 -14.73 12.45 17.10
C GLY A 197 -13.64 12.86 18.09
N THR A 198 -14.04 13.41 19.24
CA THR A 198 -13.19 13.89 20.33
C THR A 198 -12.68 12.78 21.26
N ALA A 199 -13.00 11.51 20.98
CA ALA A 199 -12.58 10.42 21.83
C ALA A 199 -11.05 10.32 21.85
N SER A 200 -10.50 10.32 23.06
CA SER A 200 -9.07 10.23 23.34
C SER A 200 -8.84 9.07 24.29
N PRO A 201 -7.75 8.28 24.20
CA PRO A 201 -7.45 7.25 25.20
C PRO A 201 -7.43 7.77 26.65
N TYR A 202 -7.34 9.09 26.82
CA TYR A 202 -7.32 9.81 28.08
C TYR A 202 -8.65 10.50 28.43
N ASP A 203 -9.74 10.24 27.69
CA ASP A 203 -11.06 10.86 27.89
C ASP A 203 -11.92 10.19 28.98
N GLY A 204 -11.40 9.15 29.64
CA GLY A 204 -12.13 8.38 30.66
C GLY A 204 -13.18 7.40 30.12
N ASN A 205 -13.35 7.27 28.80
CA ASN A 205 -14.29 6.33 28.19
C ASN A 205 -13.69 4.91 28.08
N TRP A 206 -13.44 4.31 29.24
CA TRP A 206 -12.79 3.01 29.35
C TRP A 206 -13.55 1.89 28.62
N THR A 207 -14.88 1.95 28.54
CA THR A 207 -15.71 0.98 27.83
C THR A 207 -15.47 1.01 26.32
N TYR A 208 -15.38 2.21 25.73
CA TYR A 208 -15.06 2.38 24.31
C TYR A 208 -13.64 1.90 23.98
N TRP A 209 -12.66 2.30 24.81
CA TRP A 209 -11.26 1.97 24.58
C TRP A 209 -10.91 0.52 24.88
N SER A 210 -11.56 -0.13 25.86
CA SER A 210 -11.36 -1.56 26.16
C SER A 210 -11.92 -2.44 25.04
N LYS A 211 -13.10 -2.11 24.52
CA LYS A 211 -13.70 -2.82 23.38
C LYS A 211 -12.90 -2.65 22.08
N ARG A 212 -12.23 -1.52 21.92
CA ARG A 212 -11.40 -1.19 20.73
C ARG A 212 -9.96 -1.76 20.80
N ARG A 213 -9.40 -1.87 22.00
CA ARG A 213 -8.03 -2.38 22.24
C ARG A 213 -7.93 -3.88 22.47
N GLY A 214 -9.05 -4.62 22.40
CA GLY A 214 -9.16 -6.04 22.80
C GLY A 214 -8.10 -6.99 22.23
N SER A 215 -6.95 -7.04 22.89
CA SER A 215 -6.42 -8.13 23.72
C SER A 215 -5.24 -7.57 24.50
N PHE A 216 -5.42 -7.32 25.79
CA PHE A 216 -4.29 -7.23 26.72
C PHE A 216 -3.81 -8.66 27.00
N PRO A 217 -2.52 -9.00 26.83
CA PRO A 217 -1.98 -10.16 27.52
C PRO A 217 -1.98 -9.80 29.01
N HIS A 218 -2.69 -10.59 29.82
CA HIS A 218 -2.53 -10.52 31.27
C HIS A 218 -1.07 -10.87 31.63
N GLY A 219 -0.61 -10.24 32.71
CA GLY A 219 0.78 -10.30 33.21
C GLY A 219 1.23 -11.65 33.72
#